data_AF-A0A2I7KCT1-F1
#
_entry.id   AF-A0A2I7KCT1-F1
#
_cell.length_a   1.000
_cell.length_b   1.000
_cell.length_c   1.000
_cell.angle_alpha   90.00
_cell.angle_beta   90.00
_cell.angle_gamma   90.00
#
_symmetry.space_group_name_H-M   'P 1'
#
loop_
_entity.id
_entity.type
_entity.pdbx_description
1 polymer ?
#
loop_
_entity_poly.entity_id
_entity_poly.type
_entity_poly.pdbx_seq_one_letter_code
_entity_poly.pdbx_strand_id
1 'polypeptide(L)'
;MNWTDTTHRYSLSNCQYLGRPCPAAERMLSRLTTALGQARTVTTDDFEIAGNCELTACDRPCQARFSASHDRIRIYCGISPEADQDSLDQFADALFCQSADSRPITRLPEYPCGLAQALPLRPQPGPAPTPLQSVPA
;
A
#
# COMPACT_ATOMS: atom_id res chain seq x y z
N MET A 1 10.90 -6.06 8.31
CA MET A 1 10.12 -6.74 9.37
C MET A 1 8.84 -7.27 8.75
N ASN A 2 8.53 -8.55 8.94
CA ASN A 2 7.30 -9.16 8.46
C ASN A 2 6.59 -9.80 9.66
N TRP A 3 5.28 -9.65 9.76
CA TRP A 3 4.47 -10.34 10.75
C TRP A 3 3.09 -10.67 10.17
N THR A 4 2.29 -11.42 10.91
CA THR A 4 0.96 -11.84 10.47
C THR A 4 0.05 -11.81 11.69
N ASP A 5 -1.14 -11.25 11.53
CA ASP A 5 -2.22 -11.38 12.51
C ASP A 5 -3.27 -12.39 12.03
N THR A 6 -4.47 -12.37 12.58
CA THR A 6 -5.56 -13.30 12.18
C THR A 6 -6.18 -12.98 10.82
N THR A 7 -5.94 -11.79 10.27
CA THR A 7 -6.61 -11.22 9.11
C THR A 7 -5.66 -10.88 7.97
N HIS A 8 -4.45 -10.39 8.27
CA HIS A 8 -3.50 -9.84 7.30
C HIS A 8 -2.07 -10.31 7.57
N ARG A 9 -1.31 -10.40 6.49
CA ARG A 9 0.15 -10.48 6.47
C ARG A 9 0.70 -9.08 6.21
N TYR A 10 1.61 -8.64 7.08
CA TYR A 10 2.24 -7.33 7.02
C TYR A 10 3.71 -7.45 6.63
N SER A 11 4.20 -6.48 5.87
CA SER A 11 5.59 -6.41 5.42
C SER A 11 6.08 -4.98 5.41
N LEU A 12 7.15 -4.71 6.16
CA LEU A 12 7.80 -3.41 6.26
C LEU A 12 9.26 -3.56 5.85
N SER A 13 9.71 -2.72 4.91
CA SER A 13 11.14 -2.54 4.66
C SER A 13 11.77 -1.66 5.74
N ASN A 14 13.09 -1.68 5.81
CA ASN A 14 13.82 -0.75 6.66
C ASN A 14 13.78 0.64 6.02
N CYS A 15 13.55 1.68 6.83
CA CYS A 15 13.72 3.04 6.37
C CYS A 15 15.21 3.32 6.15
N GLN A 16 15.57 3.84 4.98
CA GLN A 16 16.94 4.22 4.62
C GLN A 16 17.55 5.22 5.61
N TYR A 17 16.72 6.09 6.20
CA TYR A 17 17.17 7.09 7.17
C TYR A 17 17.25 6.58 8.62
N LEU A 18 16.33 5.70 9.03
CA LEU A 18 16.30 5.18 10.40
C LEU A 18 17.10 3.88 10.58
N GLY A 19 17.44 3.17 9.50
CA GLY A 19 18.04 1.84 9.52
C GLY A 19 17.14 0.72 10.04
N ARG A 20 15.87 1.04 10.37
CA ARG A 20 14.86 0.13 10.92
C ARG A 20 13.48 0.44 10.33
N PRO A 21 12.47 -0.43 10.50
CA PRO A 21 11.10 -0.12 10.08
C PRO A 21 10.60 1.21 10.67
N CYS A 22 9.84 1.97 9.88
CA CYS A 22 9.31 3.27 10.31
C CYS A 22 8.10 3.07 11.26
N PRO A 23 8.18 3.53 12.53
CA PRO A 23 7.10 3.32 13.50
C PRO A 23 5.84 4.13 13.18
N ALA A 24 5.94 5.26 12.45
CA ALA A 24 4.75 5.98 11.98
C ALA A 24 4.04 5.22 10.86
N ALA A 25 4.78 4.68 9.90
CA ALA A 25 4.21 3.87 8.82
C ALA A 25 3.55 2.59 9.36
N GLU A 26 4.18 1.93 10.33
CA GLU A 26 3.62 0.76 11.02
C GLU A 26 2.26 1.07 11.66
N ARG A 27 2.19 2.16 12.45
CA ARG A 27 0.94 2.60 13.09
C ARG A 27 -0.13 2.95 12.07
N MET A 28 0.23 3.69 11.02
CA MET A 28 -0.69 4.05 9.95
C MET A 28 -1.24 2.82 9.24
N LEU A 29 -0.39 1.85 8.92
CA LEU A 29 -0.79 0.60 8.27
C LEU A 29 -1.79 -0.18 9.13
N SER A 30 -1.54 -0.30 10.43
CA SER A 30 -2.44 -0.94 11.38
C SER A 30 -3.80 -0.21 11.46
N ARG A 31 -3.79 1.13 11.49
CA ARG A 31 -5.03 1.93 11.55
C ARG A 31 -5.86 1.80 10.27
N LEU A 32 -5.23 1.85 9.10
CA LEU A 32 -5.90 1.66 7.81
C LEU A 32 -6.52 0.26 7.71
N THR A 33 -5.79 -0.77 8.15
CA THR A 33 -6.29 -2.15 8.16
C THR A 33 -7.53 -2.29 9.03
N THR A 34 -7.51 -1.73 10.24
CA THR A 34 -8.68 -1.73 11.13
C THR A 34 -9.85 -0.95 10.54
N ALA A 35 -9.59 0.24 9.96
CA ALA A 35 -10.62 1.09 9.38
C ALA A 35 -11.33 0.41 8.19
N LEU A 36 -10.56 -0.18 7.27
CA LEU A 36 -11.14 -0.93 6.15
C LEU A 36 -11.88 -2.19 6.61
N GLY A 37 -11.35 -2.90 7.60
CA GLY A 37 -12.05 -4.03 8.21
C GLY A 37 -13.41 -3.66 8.79
N GLN A 38 -13.54 -2.47 9.39
CA GLN A 38 -14.82 -1.93 9.88
C GLN A 38 -15.73 -1.44 8.74
N ALA A 39 -15.16 -0.84 7.69
CA ALA A 39 -15.91 -0.32 6.55
C ALA A 39 -16.43 -1.41 5.61
N ARG A 40 -15.91 -2.64 5.71
CA ARG A 40 -16.18 -3.72 4.75
C ARG A 40 -17.66 -4.07 4.56
N THR A 41 -18.49 -3.92 5.59
CA THR A 41 -19.93 -4.23 5.48
C THR A 41 -20.75 -3.14 4.81
N VAL A 42 -20.16 -1.96 4.57
CA VAL A 42 -20.83 -0.78 4.00
C VAL A 42 -20.14 -0.25 2.75
N THR A 43 -19.10 -0.94 2.27
CA THR A 43 -18.34 -0.60 1.07
C THR A 43 -18.33 -1.77 0.11
N THR A 44 -18.14 -1.49 -1.17
CA THR A 44 -17.95 -2.49 -2.22
C THR A 44 -16.50 -2.97 -2.25
N ASP A 45 -16.22 -4.09 -2.92
CA ASP A 45 -14.85 -4.63 -2.97
C ASP A 45 -13.90 -3.73 -3.79
N ASP A 46 -14.40 -2.90 -4.70
CA ASP A 46 -13.63 -1.90 -5.46
C ASP A 46 -13.40 -0.59 -4.69
N PHE A 47 -13.83 -0.51 -3.43
CA PHE A 47 -13.59 0.64 -2.58
C PHE A 47 -12.10 0.81 -2.27
N GLU A 48 -11.59 2.01 -2.54
CA GLU A 48 -10.21 2.41 -2.27
C GLU A 48 -10.15 3.80 -1.62
N ILE A 49 -9.22 3.95 -0.67
CA ILE A 49 -8.79 5.24 -0.13
C ILE A 49 -7.32 5.43 -0.51
N ALA A 50 -7.04 6.48 -1.27
CA ALA A 50 -5.68 6.88 -1.61
C ALA A 50 -5.42 8.34 -1.22
N GLY A 51 -4.18 8.66 -0.94
CA GLY A 51 -3.79 10.02 -0.61
C GLY A 51 -2.36 10.16 -0.13
N ASN A 52 -2.12 11.29 0.50
CA ASN A 52 -0.81 11.76 0.86
C ASN A 52 -0.86 12.27 2.30
N CYS A 53 0.21 12.06 3.06
CA CYS A 53 0.34 12.55 4.42
C CYS A 53 1.80 12.79 4.78
N GLU A 54 2.04 13.58 5.82
CA GLU A 54 3.37 13.70 6.41
C GLU A 54 3.48 12.76 7.63
N LEU A 55 4.53 11.94 7.66
CA LEU A 55 4.82 11.04 8.76
C LEU A 55 5.89 11.62 9.68
N THR A 56 5.54 11.81 10.95
CA THR A 56 6.47 12.30 11.98
C THR A 56 7.05 11.13 12.78
N ALA A 57 8.14 10.55 12.26
CA ALA A 57 8.89 9.47 12.94
C ALA A 57 10.41 9.59 12.85
N CYS A 58 10.93 10.44 11.96
CA CYS A 58 12.34 10.78 11.86
C CYS A 58 12.49 12.31 11.97
N ASP A 59 13.72 12.78 12.14
CA ASP A 59 14.02 14.23 12.25
C ASP A 59 13.80 15.00 10.93
N ARG A 60 13.27 14.34 9.90
CA ARG A 60 12.99 14.91 8.58
C ARG A 60 11.49 14.83 8.33
N PRO A 61 10.89 15.86 7.71
CA PRO A 61 9.53 15.74 7.20
C PRO A 61 9.50 14.60 6.18
N CYS A 62 8.72 13.56 6.46
CA CYS A 62 8.66 12.36 5.62
C CYS A 62 7.30 12.34 4.92
N GLN A 63 7.25 12.92 3.72
CA GLN A 63 6.06 12.82 2.87
C GLN A 63 5.81 11.36 2.50
N ALA A 64 4.57 10.93 2.65
CA ALA A 64 4.15 9.58 2.35
C ALA A 64 2.93 9.58 1.46
N ARG A 65 2.91 8.63 0.53
CA ARG A 65 1.76 8.32 -0.32
C ARG A 65 1.21 6.97 0.09
N PHE A 66 -0.10 6.82 0.11
CA PHE A 66 -0.74 5.56 0.44
C PHE A 66 -1.91 5.24 -0.47
N SER A 67 -2.16 3.95 -0.64
CA SER A 67 -3.38 3.38 -1.22
C SER A 67 -3.86 2.25 -0.33
N ALA A 68 -5.17 2.18 -0.11
CA ALA A 68 -5.78 1.27 0.84
C ALA A 68 -7.11 0.77 0.27
N SER A 69 -7.13 -0.49 -0.18
CA SER A 69 -8.32 -1.23 -0.58
C SER A 69 -8.48 -2.50 0.25
N HIS A 70 -9.59 -3.21 0.08
CA HIS A 70 -9.83 -4.49 0.76
C HIS A 70 -8.83 -5.58 0.36
N ASP A 71 -8.21 -5.46 -0.81
CA ASP A 71 -7.24 -6.43 -1.32
C ASP A 71 -5.81 -6.13 -0.88
N ARG A 72 -5.49 -4.85 -0.66
CA ARG A 72 -4.11 -4.44 -0.39
C ARG A 72 -4.05 -3.03 0.20
N ILE A 73 -3.17 -2.86 1.18
CA ILE A 73 -2.76 -1.54 1.65
C ILE A 73 -1.26 -1.35 1.40
N ARG A 74 -0.88 -0.20 0.86
CA ARG A 74 0.52 0.21 0.66
C ARG A 74 0.77 1.62 1.16
N ILE A 75 1.95 1.82 1.75
CA ILE A 75 2.45 3.12 2.19
C ILE A 75 3.89 3.30 1.72
N TYR A 76 4.11 4.32 0.91
CA TYR A 76 5.38 4.74 0.34
C TYR A 76 5.89 5.95 1.11
N CYS A 77 7.01 5.82 1.80
CA CYS A 77 7.59 6.90 2.62
C CYS A 77 8.69 7.64 1.87
N GLY A 78 8.85 8.93 2.13
CA GLY A 78 9.88 9.77 1.52
C GLY A 78 9.69 9.91 0.01
N ILE A 79 8.44 10.00 -0.42
CA ILE A 79 8.05 10.11 -1.83
C ILE A 79 7.31 11.44 -2.10
N SER A 80 7.47 12.03 -3.28
CA SER A 80 6.69 13.19 -3.73
C SER A 80 5.21 12.84 -3.83
N PRO A 81 4.31 13.79 -3.49
CA PRO A 81 2.87 13.58 -3.65
C PRO A 81 2.43 13.22 -5.08
N GLU A 82 3.19 13.72 -6.07
CA GLU A 82 2.99 13.58 -7.51
C GLU A 82 3.64 12.31 -8.09
N ALA A 83 4.29 11.49 -7.26
CA ALA A 83 4.92 10.27 -7.72
C ALA A 83 3.91 9.29 -8.35
N ASP A 84 4.35 8.65 -9.44
CA ASP A 84 3.53 7.73 -10.21
C ASP A 84 3.22 6.45 -9.41
N GLN A 85 1.92 6.20 -9.18
CA GLN A 85 1.46 5.07 -8.37
C GLN A 85 1.82 3.72 -9.00
N ASP A 86 1.71 3.58 -10.32
CA ASP A 86 1.95 2.31 -11.01
C ASP A 86 3.41 1.88 -10.93
N SER A 87 4.34 2.83 -11.07
CA SER A 87 5.77 2.60 -10.90
C SER A 87 6.11 2.21 -9.46
N LEU A 88 5.49 2.88 -8.48
CA LEU A 88 5.65 2.55 -7.06
C LEU A 88 5.11 1.15 -6.74
N ASP A 89 3.97 0.78 -7.31
CA ASP A 89 3.37 -0.54 -7.14
C ASP A 89 4.25 -1.65 -7.73
N GLN A 90 4.81 -1.44 -8.93
CA GLN A 90 5.78 -2.37 -9.53
C GLN A 90 7.03 -2.53 -8.67
N PHE A 91 7.53 -1.44 -8.09
CA PHE A 91 8.66 -1.49 -7.17
C PHE A 91 8.33 -2.28 -5.89
N ALA A 92 7.15 -2.05 -5.31
CA ALA A 92 6.68 -2.77 -4.13
C ALA A 92 6.51 -4.27 -4.40
N ASP A 93 5.97 -4.62 -5.56
CA ASP A 93 5.86 -6.01 -6.00
C ASP A 93 7.24 -6.66 -6.14
N ALA A 94 8.21 -6.00 -6.76
CA ALA A 94 9.58 -6.51 -6.84
C ALA A 94 10.23 -6.70 -5.46
N LEU A 95 9.91 -5.84 -4.48
CA LEU A 95 10.48 -5.91 -3.13
C LEU A 95 9.83 -6.99 -2.25
N PHE A 96 8.51 -7.18 -2.35
CA PHE A 96 7.75 -8.03 -1.44
C PHE A 96 7.20 -9.32 -2.06
N CYS A 97 6.91 -9.31 -3.36
CA CYS A 97 6.32 -10.43 -4.09
C CYS A 97 7.43 -11.13 -4.89
N GLN A 98 8.10 -12.11 -4.29
CA GLN A 98 9.08 -12.96 -4.98
C GLN A 98 8.42 -13.98 -5.93
N SER A 99 7.51 -13.54 -6.78
CA SER A 99 6.82 -14.38 -7.77
C SER A 99 7.56 -14.37 -9.11
N ALA A 100 7.49 -15.47 -9.87
CA ALA A 100 8.21 -15.70 -11.12
C ALA A 100 7.89 -14.69 -12.25
N ASP A 101 6.82 -13.91 -12.12
CA ASP A 101 6.42 -12.81 -13.02
C ASP A 101 7.06 -11.46 -12.66
N SER A 102 8.25 -11.49 -12.05
CA SER A 102 9.01 -10.29 -11.71
C SER A 102 9.38 -9.54 -13.00
N ARG A 103 8.56 -8.54 -13.36
CA ARG A 103 8.88 -7.59 -14.43
C ARG A 103 10.20 -6.88 -14.08
N PRO A 104 11.02 -6.51 -15.09
CA PRO A 104 12.25 -5.78 -14.83
C PRO A 104 11.92 -4.51 -14.04
N ILE A 105 12.70 -4.24 -12.99
CA ILE A 105 12.54 -3.04 -12.18
C ILE A 105 12.75 -1.84 -13.09
N THR A 106 11.66 -1.14 -13.42
CA THR A 106 11.73 0.14 -14.12
C THR A 106 12.46 1.11 -13.19
N ARG A 107 13.45 1.84 -13.73
CA ARG A 107 14.15 2.87 -12.96
C ARG A 107 13.12 3.89 -12.50
N LEU A 108 12.88 3.97 -11.19
CA LEU A 108 12.01 5.00 -10.67
C LEU A 108 12.74 6.36 -10.71
N PRO A 109 12.02 7.45 -11.02
CA PRO A 109 12.56 8.80 -10.86
C PRO A 109 12.87 9.10 -9.39
N GLU A 110 12.14 8.45 -8.48
CA GLU A 110 12.23 8.62 -7.05
C GLU A 110 12.02 7.28 -6.33
N TYR A 111 12.84 7.01 -5.30
CA TYR A 111 12.74 5.77 -4.53
C TYR A 111 12.21 6.05 -3.13
N PRO A 112 11.20 5.30 -2.67
CA PRO A 112 10.71 5.46 -1.32
C PRO A 112 11.83 5.13 -0.32
N CYS A 113 11.99 5.99 0.68
CA CYS A 113 12.95 5.76 1.76
C CYS A 113 12.51 4.60 2.66
N GLY A 114 11.23 4.23 2.65
CA GLY A 114 10.69 3.07 3.36
C GLY A 114 9.33 2.69 2.76
N LEU A 115 8.96 1.43 2.93
CA LEU A 115 7.75 0.84 2.34
C LEU A 115 7.06 -0.06 3.36
N ALA A 116 5.74 0.04 3.43
CA ALA A 116 4.89 -0.81 4.26
C ALA A 116 3.73 -1.39 3.44
N GLN A 117 3.40 -2.65 3.67
CA GLN A 117 2.33 -3.36 2.98
C GLN A 117 1.52 -4.23 3.94
N ALA A 118 0.21 -4.29 3.75
CA ALA A 118 -0.67 -5.30 4.33
C ALA A 118 -1.42 -6.02 3.21
N LEU A 119 -1.47 -7.35 3.30
CA LEU A 119 -2.21 -8.23 2.39
C LEU A 119 -3.17 -9.11 3.22
N PRO A 120 -4.44 -9.25 2.85
CA PRO A 120 -5.36 -10.15 3.54
C PRO A 120 -4.89 -11.59 3.40
N LEU A 121 -5.06 -12.39 4.46
CA LEU A 121 -4.71 -13.82 4.47
C LEU A 121 -5.63 -14.65 3.58
N ARG A 122 -6.87 -14.20 3.40
CA ARG A 122 -7.83 -14.77 2.46
C ARG A 122 -8.26 -13.67 1.50
N PRO A 123 -7.68 -13.61 0.29
CA PRO A 123 -8.24 -12.81 -0.78
C PRO A 123 -9.69 -13.25 -0.98
N GLN A 124 -10.66 -12.35 -0.81
CA GLN A 124 -12.01 -12.65 -1.26
C GLN A 124 -12.09 -12.22 -2.72
N PRO A 125 -12.59 -13.09 -3.63
CA PRO A 125 -12.75 -12.71 -5.01
C PRO A 125 -13.70 -11.51 -5.09
N GLY A 126 -13.20 -10.37 -5.55
CA GLY A 126 -14.04 -9.23 -5.89
C GLY A 126 -15.08 -9.62 -6.95
N PRO A 127 -16.21 -8.90 -7.05
CA PRO A 127 -17.20 -9.14 -8.08
C PRO A 127 -16.54 -8.96 -9.45
N ALA A 128 -16.88 -9.83 -10.39
CA ALA A 128 -16.47 -9.70 -11.79
C ALA A 128 -16.83 -8.29 -12.29
N PRO A 129 -15.97 -7.65 -13.12
CA PRO A 129 -16.22 -6.31 -13.61
C PRO A 129 -17.60 -6.26 -14.28
N THR A 130 -18.50 -5.45 -13.71
CA THR A 130 -19.83 -5.21 -14.28
C THR A 130 -19.62 -4.57 -15.65
N PRO A 131 -20.13 -5.14 -16.75
CA PRO A 131 -19.98 -4.52 -18.06
C PRO A 131 -20.63 -3.13 -18.01
N LEU A 132 -19.85 -2.11 -18.40
CA LEU A 132 -20.31 -0.73 -18.57
C LEU A 132 -21.56 -0.75 -19.45
N GLN A 133 -22.73 -0.52 -18.85
CA GLN A 133 -23.95 -0.30 -19.60
C GLN A 133 -23.84 1.06 -20.29
N SER A 134 -23.66 1.03 -21.60
CA SER A 134 -23.75 2.20 -22.47
C SER A 134 -25.13 2.85 -22.33
N VAL A 135 -25.15 4.08 -21.84
CA VAL A 135 -26.34 4.93 -21.77
C VAL A 135 -26.67 5.39 -23.20
N PRO A 136 -27.90 5.17 -23.72
CA PRO A 136 -28.29 5.68 -25.03
C PRO A 136 -28.45 7.20 -24.99
N ALA A 137 -28.01 7.84 -26.08
CA ALA A 137 -28.01 9.29 -26.31
C ALA A 137 -29.40 9.91 -26.48
#